data_AF-R0CRJ9-F1
#
_entry.id   AF-R0CRJ9-F1
#
_cell.length_a   1.000
_cell.length_b   1.000
_cell.length_c   1.000
_cell.angle_alpha   90.00
_cell.angle_beta   90.00
_cell.angle_gamma   90.00
#
_symmetry.space_group_name_H-M   'P 1'
#
loop_
_entity.id
_entity.type
_entity.pdbx_description
1 polymer ?
#
loop_
_entity_poly.entity_id
_entity_poly.type
_entity_poly.pdbx_seq_one_letter_code
_entity_poly.pdbx_strand_id
1 'polypeptide(L)'
;MIKYPLNVTIDTNVFEANKFDFGTDSTMSLLVKNVQNGKIKLVLSNIVISEVEKHICLCVDNVCGKARKLRKEYLDILPEQYLVDIGMGIYVQIPDKKTIYQSAKDVFAKFLEDCEVERLDTGSINLEEILEDYFAVRPPFENSEKKRKEFPDAFIAEEIRKRFGSNEIVAIVSQDNGFKKACTNSKNHLFFSSLGDLFNALSKNEEEYTAALELIKGNNDSILQTIKRMIDDSCVEVYGLSYDQDGIVDGHDYDETYLEHCNLSGMRLHTIDDIDGDIITASLLIHGNMDVNCYFEDFDNASWDYEEKEYVCVETRHIFEKHNVRFACRIELNSKTEEIRVLPFKIVLGGDSRKSRVEIDDEQETLYRELEDADREELGFLPLSKYSDKLENDLNESSMAQAMFKLFEQYNDISSCYEELSILYDEICAQAKSDMEEDDAKAFITALSSEKSIPIDFSEKDIDDLLDEIREWLDCKFDMVSERMERNLPDYIEYGENITILGINCRVYTLSLDELHGTPEAGSEEQIEVSLLSDKETLARGYVKLTVGYLDFDEDGGASDGIEDSIDYEVDDVLDALKDLISDLKEELVNEQELANSIENCLKQ
;
A
#
# COMPACT_ATOMS: atom_id res chain seq x y z
N MET A 1 22.17 25.59 14.20
CA MET A 1 22.57 24.18 14.12
C MET A 1 22.22 23.55 15.45
N ILE A 2 21.30 22.59 15.44
CA ILE A 2 20.88 21.85 16.63
C ILE A 2 22.07 21.02 17.10
N LYS A 3 22.31 20.96 18.42
CA LYS A 3 23.33 20.07 18.99
C LYS A 3 22.68 18.76 19.39
N TYR A 4 23.32 17.65 19.03
CA TYR A 4 22.86 16.30 19.38
C TYR A 4 23.58 15.77 20.63
N PRO A 5 22.90 14.99 21.48
CA PRO A 5 21.46 14.70 21.42
C PRO A 5 20.60 15.92 21.79
N LEU A 6 19.50 16.14 21.08
CA LEU A 6 18.51 17.16 21.42
C LEU A 6 17.58 16.61 22.51
N ASN A 7 17.44 17.30 23.63
CA ASN A 7 16.44 16.93 24.64
C ASN A 7 15.04 17.19 24.07
N VAL A 8 14.16 16.21 24.13
CA VAL A 8 12.78 16.30 23.64
C VAL A 8 11.82 15.91 24.76
N THR A 9 10.75 16.67 24.94
CA THR A 9 9.60 16.32 25.78
C THR A 9 8.34 16.37 24.95
N ILE A 10 7.42 15.45 25.23
CA ILE A 10 6.20 15.24 24.47
C ILE A 10 5.02 15.35 25.41
N ASP A 11 3.99 16.08 24.97
CA ASP A 11 2.73 16.23 25.66
C ASP A 11 1.80 15.02 25.39
N THR A 12 0.89 14.71 26.33
CA THR A 12 -0.08 13.62 26.24
C THR A 12 -0.87 13.67 24.93
N ASN A 13 -1.23 14.88 24.50
CA ASN A 13 -2.01 15.12 23.29
C ASN A 13 -1.31 14.63 21.99
N VAL A 14 0.03 14.54 21.99
CA VAL A 14 0.80 14.08 20.82
C VAL A 14 0.72 12.57 20.69
N PHE A 15 0.70 11.83 21.81
CA PHE A 15 0.48 10.38 21.80
C PHE A 15 -0.92 10.04 21.29
N GLU A 16 -1.94 10.79 21.72
CA GLU A 16 -3.31 10.68 21.22
C GLU A 16 -3.42 10.97 19.73
N ALA A 17 -2.77 12.04 19.26
CA ALA A 17 -2.78 12.41 17.84
C ALA A 17 -2.16 11.32 16.93
N ASN A 18 -1.25 10.51 17.48
CA ASN A 18 -0.67 9.34 16.79
C ASN A 18 -1.40 8.04 17.16
N LYS A 19 -2.60 8.10 17.74
CA LYS A 19 -3.46 6.97 18.11
C LYS A 19 -2.78 5.89 18.98
N PHE A 20 -1.75 6.27 19.74
CA PHE A 20 -0.92 5.32 20.49
C PHE A 20 -0.33 4.20 19.62
N ASP A 21 -0.07 4.48 18.35
CA ASP A 21 0.55 3.53 17.45
C ASP A 21 2.05 3.45 17.74
N PHE A 22 2.46 2.31 18.30
CA PHE A 22 3.84 1.94 18.59
C PHE A 22 4.33 0.82 17.65
N GLY A 23 3.63 0.60 16.53
CA GLY A 23 4.02 -0.37 15.51
C GLY A 23 5.33 0.01 14.80
N THR A 24 5.89 -0.93 14.04
CA THR A 24 7.19 -0.79 13.37
C THR A 24 7.25 0.37 12.39
N ASP A 25 6.16 0.64 11.68
CA ASP A 25 6.07 1.71 10.66
C ASP A 25 5.48 3.03 11.21
N SER A 26 5.28 3.11 12.53
CA SER A 26 4.61 4.24 13.17
C SER A 26 5.50 5.49 13.28
N THR A 27 4.88 6.65 13.55
CA THR A 27 5.65 7.86 13.91
C THR A 27 6.42 7.68 15.22
N MET A 28 5.94 6.83 16.13
CA MET A 28 6.59 6.57 17.41
C MET A 28 7.80 5.66 17.28
N SER A 29 7.80 4.69 16.35
CA SER A 29 9.01 3.90 16.07
C SER A 29 10.10 4.77 15.44
N LEU A 30 9.74 5.77 14.63
CA LEU A 30 10.71 6.74 14.12
C LEU A 30 11.34 7.59 15.24
N LEU A 31 10.57 7.92 16.29
CA LEU A 31 11.10 8.55 17.49
C LEU A 31 12.12 7.64 18.20
N VAL A 32 11.78 6.36 18.38
CA VAL A 32 12.69 5.35 18.95
C VAL A 32 13.99 5.29 18.15
N LYS A 33 13.89 5.21 16.82
CA LYS A 33 15.05 5.21 15.91
C LYS A 33 15.95 6.43 16.10
N ASN A 34 15.34 7.62 16.17
CA ASN A 34 16.08 8.88 16.41
C ASN A 34 16.76 8.93 17.79
N VAL A 35 16.17 8.28 18.80
CA VAL A 35 16.78 8.14 20.12
C VAL A 35 17.98 7.19 20.06
N GLN A 36 17.79 6.00 19.47
CA GLN A 36 18.84 4.99 19.34
C GLN A 36 20.04 5.47 18.51
N ASN A 37 19.79 6.30 17.49
CA ASN A 37 20.82 6.96 16.69
C ASN A 37 21.49 8.16 17.40
N GLY A 38 21.10 8.46 18.65
CA GLY A 38 21.68 9.54 19.45
C GLY A 38 21.31 10.95 18.99
N LYS A 39 20.34 11.11 18.08
CA LYS A 39 19.83 12.42 17.63
C LYS A 39 18.94 13.04 18.71
N ILE A 40 18.12 12.23 19.39
CA ILE A 40 17.17 12.65 20.41
C ILE A 40 17.49 12.03 21.77
N LYS A 41 17.27 12.79 22.85
CA LYS A 41 17.14 12.26 24.21
C LYS A 41 15.73 12.55 24.72
N LEU A 42 14.93 11.51 24.93
CA LEU A 42 13.54 11.66 25.35
C LEU A 42 13.45 11.85 26.87
N VAL A 43 12.78 12.92 27.29
CA VAL A 43 12.57 13.30 28.69
C VAL A 43 11.07 13.48 28.91
N LEU A 44 10.47 12.71 29.81
CA LEU A 44 9.03 12.75 30.07
C LEU A 44 8.73 12.90 31.56
N SER A 45 7.69 13.68 31.87
CA SER A 45 7.11 13.73 33.21
C SER A 45 6.39 12.42 33.55
N ASN A 46 6.50 11.98 34.80
CA ASN A 46 5.67 10.88 35.31
C ASN A 46 4.16 11.19 35.23
N ILE A 47 3.78 12.47 35.18
CA ILE A 47 2.38 12.90 34.98
C ILE A 47 1.94 12.54 33.56
N VAL A 48 2.71 12.92 32.53
CA VAL A 48 2.43 12.57 31.12
C VAL A 48 2.34 11.05 30.95
N ILE A 49 3.31 10.30 31.49
CA ILE A 49 3.30 8.83 31.42
C ILE A 49 2.00 8.26 32.02
N SER A 50 1.58 8.76 33.18
CA SER A 50 0.36 8.31 33.85
C SER A 50 -0.92 8.67 33.08
N GLU A 51 -0.95 9.85 32.44
CA GLU A 51 -2.07 10.28 31.60
C GLU A 51 -2.18 9.43 30.33
N VAL A 52 -1.07 9.18 29.64
CA VAL A 52 -1.02 8.31 28.48
C VAL A 52 -1.50 6.90 28.84
N GLU A 53 -1.02 6.30 29.95
CA GLU A 53 -1.51 5.00 30.41
C GLU A 53 -3.02 4.98 30.66
N LYS A 54 -3.56 6.04 31.27
CA LYS A 54 -4.99 6.17 31.55
C LYS A 54 -5.79 6.25 30.25
N HIS A 55 -5.33 7.04 29.27
CA HIS A 55 -6.02 7.22 28.00
C HIS A 55 -5.95 5.97 27.12
N ILE A 56 -4.82 5.25 27.11
CA ILE A 56 -4.72 3.92 26.51
C ILE A 56 -5.77 2.98 27.10
N CYS A 57 -5.89 2.91 28.43
CA CYS A 57 -6.90 2.05 29.08
C CYS A 57 -8.34 2.45 28.72
N LEU A 58 -8.62 3.75 28.53
CA LEU A 58 -9.92 4.24 28.10
C LEU A 58 -10.23 3.85 26.65
N CYS A 59 -9.26 3.96 25.74
CA CYS A 59 -9.38 3.49 24.36
C CYS A 59 -9.62 1.99 24.30
N VAL A 60 -8.87 1.21 25.09
CA VAL A 60 -9.06 -0.24 25.23
C VAL A 60 -10.47 -0.57 25.72
N ASP A 61 -11.01 0.16 26.69
CA ASP A 61 -12.39 -0.03 27.15
C ASP A 61 -13.43 0.19 26.04
N ASN A 62 -13.24 1.22 25.22
CA ASN A 62 -14.13 1.51 24.09
C ASN A 62 -14.06 0.39 23.04
N VAL A 63 -12.85 -0.02 22.64
CA VAL A 63 -12.63 -1.13 21.70
C VAL A 63 -13.24 -2.43 22.24
N CYS A 64 -13.00 -2.76 23.51
CA CYS A 64 -13.60 -3.95 24.13
C CYS A 64 -15.13 -3.85 24.21
N GLY A 65 -15.68 -2.65 24.39
CA GLY A 65 -17.12 -2.41 24.36
C GLY A 65 -17.71 -2.75 22.99
N LYS A 66 -17.12 -2.22 21.91
CA LYS A 66 -17.52 -2.50 20.53
C LYS A 66 -17.36 -3.98 20.18
N ALA A 67 -16.21 -4.58 20.51
CA ALA A 67 -15.96 -6.00 20.27
C ALA A 67 -16.99 -6.91 20.97
N ARG A 68 -17.40 -6.58 22.21
CA ARG A 68 -18.44 -7.35 22.92
C ARG A 68 -19.81 -7.21 22.27
N LYS A 69 -20.13 -6.05 21.69
CA LYS A 69 -21.37 -5.84 20.94
C LYS A 69 -21.37 -6.70 19.67
N LEU A 70 -20.30 -6.63 18.88
CA LEU A 70 -20.13 -7.42 17.67
C LEU A 70 -20.15 -8.93 17.94
N ARG A 71 -19.48 -9.38 19.01
CA ARG A 71 -19.55 -10.78 19.47
C ARG A 71 -20.99 -11.23 19.70
N LYS A 72 -21.81 -10.38 20.30
CA LYS A 72 -23.22 -10.71 20.55
C LYS A 72 -23.97 -10.85 19.23
N GLU A 73 -23.81 -9.90 18.33
CA GLU A 73 -24.45 -9.90 17.00
C GLU A 73 -24.07 -11.17 16.19
N TYR A 74 -22.80 -11.60 16.20
CA TYR A 74 -22.41 -12.85 15.54
C TYR A 74 -22.96 -14.11 16.20
N LEU A 75 -22.99 -14.16 17.54
CA LEU A 75 -23.52 -15.32 18.27
C LEU A 75 -25.05 -15.45 18.17
N ASP A 76 -25.75 -14.37 17.81
CA ASP A 76 -27.18 -14.39 17.50
C ASP A 76 -27.45 -15.06 16.13
N ILE A 77 -26.45 -15.09 15.22
CA ILE A 77 -26.55 -15.72 13.88
C ILE A 77 -26.04 -17.18 13.91
N LEU A 78 -24.83 -17.42 14.42
CA LEU A 78 -24.17 -18.73 14.42
C LEU A 78 -23.57 -19.10 15.78
N PRO A 79 -23.56 -20.39 16.17
CA PRO A 79 -22.91 -20.83 17.40
C PRO A 79 -21.40 -20.58 17.38
N GLU A 80 -20.82 -20.34 18.55
CA GLU A 80 -19.38 -20.05 18.72
C GLU A 80 -18.48 -21.10 18.05
N GLN A 81 -18.80 -22.40 18.22
CA GLN A 81 -18.01 -23.48 17.61
C GLN A 81 -18.03 -23.42 16.08
N TYR A 82 -19.16 -23.07 15.48
CA TYR A 82 -19.26 -22.97 14.03
C TYR A 82 -18.42 -21.80 13.50
N LEU A 83 -18.42 -20.66 14.20
CA LEU A 83 -17.55 -19.53 13.89
C LEU A 83 -16.08 -19.91 13.96
N VAL A 84 -15.68 -20.74 14.94
CA VAL A 84 -14.32 -21.29 15.02
C VAL A 84 -14.01 -22.18 13.81
N ASP A 85 -14.93 -23.08 13.46
CA ASP A 85 -14.73 -24.05 12.37
C ASP A 85 -14.56 -23.38 10.99
N ILE A 86 -15.16 -22.20 10.78
CA ILE A 86 -15.00 -21.40 9.56
C ILE A 86 -13.88 -20.35 9.63
N GLY A 87 -13.03 -20.40 10.67
CA GLY A 87 -11.90 -19.47 10.82
C GLY A 87 -12.25 -18.08 11.39
N MET A 88 -13.50 -17.86 11.82
CA MET A 88 -13.96 -16.62 12.47
C MET A 88 -13.87 -16.65 14.01
N GLY A 89 -13.15 -17.62 14.58
CA GLY A 89 -12.99 -17.78 16.03
C GLY A 89 -12.37 -16.58 16.75
N ILE A 90 -11.60 -15.74 16.04
CA ILE A 90 -10.96 -14.55 16.61
C ILE A 90 -11.98 -13.48 17.07
N TYR A 91 -13.14 -13.41 16.41
CA TYR A 91 -14.17 -12.41 16.69
C TYR A 91 -15.01 -12.71 17.93
N VAL A 92 -14.92 -13.94 18.46
CA VAL A 92 -15.66 -14.39 19.64
C VAL A 92 -14.78 -14.53 20.88
N GLN A 93 -13.46 -14.54 20.73
CA GLN A 93 -12.49 -14.70 21.81
C GLN A 93 -11.96 -13.35 22.31
N ILE A 94 -12.71 -12.70 23.20
CA ILE A 94 -12.29 -11.44 23.83
C ILE A 94 -11.61 -11.76 25.18
N PRO A 95 -10.33 -11.41 25.37
CA PRO A 95 -9.66 -11.64 26.66
C PRO A 95 -10.30 -10.85 27.81
N ASP A 96 -10.00 -11.24 29.05
CA ASP A 96 -10.53 -10.52 30.20
C ASP A 96 -9.90 -9.13 30.33
N LYS A 97 -10.65 -8.20 30.97
CA LYS A 97 -10.26 -6.79 31.08
C LYS A 97 -8.88 -6.59 31.70
N LYS A 98 -8.50 -7.41 32.70
CA LYS A 98 -7.22 -7.26 33.39
C LYS A 98 -6.06 -7.64 32.46
N THR A 99 -6.21 -8.73 31.71
CA THR A 99 -5.20 -9.18 30.74
C THR A 99 -4.99 -8.14 29.64
N ILE A 100 -6.07 -7.63 29.03
CA ILE A 100 -5.95 -6.63 27.94
C ILE A 100 -5.30 -5.33 28.45
N TYR A 101 -5.68 -4.88 29.64
CA TYR A 101 -5.06 -3.69 30.26
C TYR A 101 -3.57 -3.87 30.49
N GLN A 102 -3.17 -5.04 30.99
CA GLN A 102 -1.76 -5.33 31.22
C GLN A 102 -1.00 -5.35 29.89
N SER A 103 -1.50 -6.06 28.88
CA SER A 103 -0.87 -6.10 27.56
C SER A 103 -0.74 -4.72 26.92
N ALA A 104 -1.77 -3.87 27.01
CA ALA A 104 -1.71 -2.51 26.49
C ALA A 104 -0.66 -1.63 27.22
N LYS A 105 -0.55 -1.78 28.55
CA LYS A 105 0.49 -1.12 29.34
C LYS A 105 1.88 -1.65 29.03
N ASP A 106 2.03 -2.95 28.79
CA ASP A 106 3.30 -3.58 28.46
C ASP A 106 3.84 -3.07 27.11
N VAL A 107 2.97 -2.86 26.12
CA VAL A 107 3.33 -2.23 24.83
C VAL A 107 3.90 -0.82 25.05
N PHE A 108 3.24 0.01 25.85
CA PHE A 108 3.73 1.35 26.15
C PHE A 108 5.01 1.32 27.01
N ALA A 109 5.09 0.41 27.98
CA ALA A 109 6.27 0.24 28.81
C ALA A 109 7.51 -0.14 27.98
N LYS A 110 7.33 -1.03 27.00
CA LYS A 110 8.38 -1.39 26.04
C LYS A 110 8.83 -0.18 25.23
N PHE A 111 7.91 0.63 24.72
CA PHE A 111 8.26 1.87 24.03
C PHE A 111 9.10 2.83 24.90
N LEU A 112 8.75 2.98 26.19
CA LEU A 112 9.52 3.81 27.13
C LEU A 112 10.92 3.24 27.41
N GLU A 113 11.05 1.91 27.42
CA GLU A 113 12.34 1.21 27.57
C GLU A 113 13.21 1.41 26.32
N ASP A 114 12.64 1.19 25.13
CA ASP A 114 13.33 1.34 23.84
C ASP A 114 13.82 2.79 23.60
N CYS A 115 13.14 3.79 24.20
CA CYS A 115 13.53 5.20 24.18
C CYS A 115 14.48 5.63 25.33
N GLU A 116 14.86 4.72 26.24
CA GLU A 116 15.68 5.03 27.42
C GLU A 116 15.24 6.32 28.17
N VAL A 117 13.93 6.47 28.39
CA VAL A 117 13.32 7.75 28.81
C VAL A 117 13.88 8.25 30.15
N GLU A 118 14.35 9.51 30.16
CA GLU A 118 14.63 10.23 31.41
C GLU A 118 13.30 10.68 32.04
N ARG A 119 12.97 10.14 33.22
CA ARG A 119 11.72 10.45 33.91
C ARG A 119 11.90 11.64 34.85
N LEU A 120 11.06 12.66 34.70
CA LEU A 120 10.96 13.78 35.64
C LEU A 120 10.03 13.41 36.79
N ASP A 121 10.48 13.69 38.01
CA ASP A 121 9.70 13.51 39.24
C ASP A 121 9.20 14.85 39.80
N THR A 122 8.16 14.73 40.63
CA THR A 122 7.54 15.86 41.30
C THR A 122 8.32 16.33 42.54
N GLY A 123 9.46 15.71 42.84
CA GLY A 123 10.20 15.91 44.10
C GLY A 123 10.81 17.30 44.26
N SER A 124 10.95 18.04 43.16
CA SER A 124 11.57 19.37 43.11
C SER A 124 10.60 20.52 42.81
N ILE A 125 9.29 20.25 42.74
CA ILE A 125 8.27 21.24 42.37
C ILE A 125 8.04 22.27 43.49
N ASN A 126 7.88 23.55 43.12
CA ASN A 126 7.50 24.62 44.04
C ASN A 126 5.98 24.81 43.99
N LEU A 127 5.28 24.30 45.00
CA LEU A 127 3.82 24.35 45.07
C LEU A 127 3.30 25.78 45.21
N GLU A 128 4.01 26.63 45.93
CA GLU A 128 3.64 28.02 46.12
C GLU A 128 3.60 28.79 44.78
N GLU A 129 4.57 28.56 43.89
CA GLU A 129 4.61 29.19 42.56
C GLU A 129 3.42 28.77 41.69
N ILE A 130 3.06 27.49 41.69
CA ILE A 130 1.91 26.97 40.93
C ILE A 130 0.58 27.55 41.46
N LEU A 131 0.46 27.68 42.79
CA LEU A 131 -0.72 28.29 43.41
C LEU A 131 -0.83 29.79 43.08
N GLU A 132 0.29 30.51 43.06
CA GLU A 132 0.32 31.91 42.61
C GLU A 132 -0.14 32.04 41.15
N ASP A 133 0.35 31.18 40.26
CA ASP A 133 -0.05 31.19 38.85
C ASP A 133 -1.54 30.87 38.67
N TYR A 134 -2.09 29.95 39.47
CA TYR A 134 -3.52 29.65 39.50
C TYR A 134 -4.37 30.88 39.88
N PHE A 135 -4.06 31.54 41.00
CA PHE A 135 -4.82 32.70 41.45
C PHE A 135 -4.64 33.93 40.56
N ALA A 136 -3.47 34.07 39.94
CA ALA A 136 -3.17 35.13 39.00
C ALA A 136 -3.67 34.85 37.57
N VAL A 137 -4.25 33.67 37.32
CA VAL A 137 -4.71 33.21 35.99
C VAL A 137 -3.59 33.32 34.95
N ARG A 138 -2.39 32.86 35.32
CA ARG A 138 -1.24 32.76 34.41
C ARG A 138 -1.23 31.39 33.72
N PRO A 139 -0.68 31.30 32.50
CA PRO A 139 -0.58 30.04 31.79
C PRO A 139 0.07 28.93 32.65
N PRO A 140 -0.49 27.71 32.65
CA PRO A 140 -1.48 27.19 31.70
C PRO A 140 -2.95 27.47 32.08
N PHE A 141 -3.20 28.16 33.19
CA PHE A 141 -4.56 28.49 33.63
C PHE A 141 -5.18 29.62 32.78
N GLU A 142 -6.41 29.43 32.33
CA GLU A 142 -7.17 30.45 31.59
C GLU A 142 -8.55 30.71 32.21
N ASN A 143 -9.25 31.76 31.75
CA ASN A 143 -10.50 32.23 32.35
C ASN A 143 -11.75 31.38 32.06
N SER A 144 -11.61 30.18 31.47
CA SER A 144 -12.72 29.26 31.24
C SER A 144 -12.78 28.17 32.33
N GLU A 145 -13.97 27.64 32.64
CA GLU A 145 -14.14 26.63 33.70
C GLU A 145 -13.29 25.36 33.49
N LYS A 146 -13.08 24.96 32.23
CA LYS A 146 -12.21 23.82 31.89
C LYS A 146 -10.73 24.17 32.06
N LYS A 147 -10.29 25.31 31.51
CA LYS A 147 -8.87 25.74 31.58
C LYS A 147 -8.43 26.26 32.95
N ARG A 148 -9.36 26.44 33.90
CA ARG A 148 -9.03 26.66 35.33
C ARG A 148 -8.57 25.40 36.06
N LYS A 149 -8.72 24.21 35.46
CA LYS A 149 -8.37 22.93 36.09
C LYS A 149 -7.08 22.29 35.56
N GLU A 150 -6.29 23.04 34.78
CA GLU A 150 -5.04 22.57 34.14
C GLU A 150 -3.85 22.51 35.12
N PHE A 151 -4.06 21.90 36.29
CA PHE A 151 -2.99 21.64 37.24
C PHE A 151 -1.94 20.66 36.70
N PRO A 152 -2.29 19.56 36.00
CA PRO A 152 -1.30 18.66 35.39
C PRO A 152 -0.29 19.41 34.51
N ASP A 153 -0.78 20.23 33.58
CA ASP A 153 0.03 21.09 32.71
C ASP A 153 0.95 22.02 33.50
N ALA A 154 0.45 22.60 34.60
CA ALA A 154 1.23 23.52 35.42
C ALA A 154 2.38 22.81 36.13
N PHE A 155 2.15 21.57 36.61
CA PHE A 155 3.20 20.73 37.18
C PHE A 155 4.24 20.33 36.14
N ILE A 156 3.81 19.85 34.97
CA ILE A 156 4.71 19.43 33.88
C ILE A 156 5.57 20.62 33.40
N ALA A 157 4.96 21.79 33.21
CA ALA A 157 5.67 22.98 32.79
C ALA A 157 6.74 23.40 33.82
N GLU A 158 6.43 23.33 35.12
CA GLU A 158 7.39 23.62 36.18
C GLU A 158 8.55 22.62 36.24
N GLU A 159 8.28 21.31 36.06
CA GLU A 159 9.31 20.27 35.98
C GLU A 159 10.29 20.52 34.82
N ILE A 160 9.76 20.83 33.63
CA ILE A 160 10.57 21.14 32.45
C ILE A 160 11.45 22.37 32.71
N ARG A 161 10.87 23.45 33.24
CA ARG A 161 11.60 24.70 33.52
C ARG A 161 12.76 24.47 34.50
N LYS A 162 12.52 23.69 35.56
CA LYS A 162 13.55 23.38 36.56
C LYS A 162 14.66 22.50 36.01
N ARG A 163 14.32 21.53 35.18
CA ARG A 163 15.30 20.57 34.64
C ARG A 163 16.27 21.21 33.65
N PHE A 164 15.79 22.06 32.75
CA PHE A 164 16.61 22.60 31.65
C PHE A 164 17.14 24.01 31.92
N GLY A 165 16.51 24.75 32.85
CA GLY A 165 16.93 26.09 33.23
C GLY A 165 17.03 27.04 32.02
N SER A 166 18.13 27.77 31.92
CA SER A 166 18.39 28.74 30.85
C SER A 166 19.47 28.33 29.85
N ASN A 167 20.15 27.20 30.06
CA ASN A 167 21.34 26.82 29.31
C ASN A 167 21.16 25.59 28.41
N GLU A 168 20.34 24.61 28.81
CA GLU A 168 20.12 23.38 28.04
C GLU A 168 18.96 23.55 27.06
N ILE A 169 19.16 23.22 25.79
CA ILE A 169 18.10 23.31 24.78
C ILE A 169 17.17 22.12 24.94
N VAL A 170 15.86 22.39 24.94
CA VAL A 170 14.80 21.38 24.95
C VAL A 170 13.77 21.69 23.87
N ALA A 171 13.36 20.66 23.14
CA ALA A 171 12.23 20.70 22.21
C ALA A 171 10.97 20.18 22.90
N ILE A 172 9.91 20.98 22.86
CA ILE A 172 8.62 20.69 23.48
C ILE A 172 7.61 20.48 22.35
N VAL A 173 7.11 19.25 22.24
CA VAL A 173 6.12 18.86 21.22
C VAL A 173 4.74 18.83 21.87
N SER A 174 3.87 19.73 21.44
CA SER A 174 2.49 19.86 21.96
C SER A 174 1.63 20.60 20.94
N GLN A 175 0.32 20.41 20.94
CA GLN A 175 -0.60 21.30 20.22
C GLN A 175 -1.25 22.35 21.14
N ASP A 176 -1.14 22.20 22.46
CA ASP A 176 -1.78 23.10 23.42
C ASP A 176 -0.99 24.41 23.56
N ASN A 177 -1.59 25.51 23.12
CA ASN A 177 -0.98 26.83 23.20
C ASN A 177 -0.86 27.36 24.63
N GLY A 178 -1.74 26.95 25.55
CA GLY A 178 -1.67 27.26 26.97
C GLY A 178 -0.48 26.57 27.63
N PHE A 179 -0.28 25.29 27.34
CA PHE A 179 0.89 24.52 27.80
C PHE A 179 2.21 25.09 27.25
N LYS A 180 2.26 25.40 25.93
CA LYS A 180 3.44 26.05 25.32
C LYS A 180 3.78 27.37 26.02
N LYS A 181 2.78 28.21 26.29
CA LYS A 181 2.97 29.49 27.00
C LYS A 181 3.47 29.27 28.43
N ALA A 182 2.92 28.29 29.15
CA ALA A 182 3.40 27.93 30.49
C ALA A 182 4.88 27.53 30.48
N CYS A 183 5.33 26.83 29.43
CA CYS A 183 6.72 26.46 29.27
C CYS A 183 7.63 27.62 28.80
N THR A 184 7.08 28.75 28.35
CA THR A 184 7.84 29.85 27.74
C THR A 184 8.47 30.75 28.82
N ASN A 185 9.50 30.26 29.49
CA ASN A 185 10.31 31.08 30.42
C ASN A 185 11.70 31.44 29.89
N SER A 186 12.22 30.71 28.89
CA SER A 186 13.61 30.86 28.47
C SER A 186 13.80 30.64 26.96
N LYS A 187 14.83 31.27 26.36
CA LYS A 187 15.11 31.21 24.90
C LYS A 187 15.62 29.86 24.40
N ASN A 188 15.94 28.94 25.30
CA ASN A 188 16.41 27.58 25.05
C ASN A 188 15.26 26.57 24.82
N HIS A 189 14.00 26.98 24.89
CA HIS A 189 12.86 26.10 24.61
C HIS A 189 12.42 26.26 23.15
N LEU A 190 12.46 25.17 22.39
CA LEU A 190 11.96 25.07 21.03
C LEU A 190 10.57 24.44 21.06
N PHE A 191 9.64 24.94 20.25
CA PHE A 191 8.26 24.45 20.25
C PHE A 191 7.89 23.88 18.89
N PHE A 192 7.33 22.67 18.90
CA PHE A 192 6.84 21.97 17.71
C PHE A 192 5.38 21.59 17.91
N SER A 193 4.59 21.62 16.84
CA SER A 193 3.16 21.25 16.88
C SER A 193 2.94 19.76 16.67
N SER A 194 3.92 19.06 16.09
CA SER A 194 3.88 17.62 15.82
C SER A 194 5.28 17.01 15.85
N LEU A 195 5.35 15.67 15.90
CA LEU A 195 6.61 14.95 15.73
C LEU A 195 7.18 15.11 14.32
N GLY A 196 6.34 15.17 13.27
CA GLY A 196 6.78 15.45 11.90
C GLY A 196 7.51 16.79 11.78
N ASP A 197 7.02 17.85 12.46
CA ASP A 197 7.71 19.15 12.48
C ASP A 197 9.09 19.07 13.15
N LEU A 198 9.19 18.30 14.25
CA LEU A 198 10.45 18.06 14.94
C LEU A 198 11.42 17.31 14.02
N PHE A 199 10.99 16.19 13.45
CA PHE A 199 11.76 15.35 12.55
C PHE A 199 12.28 16.13 11.34
N ASN A 200 11.41 16.87 10.66
CA ASN A 200 11.81 17.76 9.56
C ASN A 200 12.87 18.79 9.98
N ALA A 201 12.80 19.32 11.21
CA ALA A 201 13.79 20.25 11.71
C ALA A 201 15.13 19.57 12.02
N LEU A 202 15.15 18.30 12.38
CA LEU A 202 16.36 17.49 12.53
C LEU A 202 16.99 17.22 11.17
N SER A 203 16.20 16.69 10.22
CA SER A 203 16.64 16.37 8.86
C SER A 203 17.17 17.59 8.10
N LYS A 204 16.58 18.78 8.31
CA LYS A 204 17.09 20.03 7.71
C LYS A 204 18.51 20.42 8.12
N ASN A 205 19.05 19.86 9.21
CA ASN A 205 20.44 20.11 9.59
C ASN A 205 21.42 19.14 8.91
N GLU A 206 20.92 18.14 8.18
CA GLU A 206 21.73 17.16 7.45
C GLU A 206 22.14 17.71 6.09
N GLU A 207 23.33 17.34 5.61
CA GLU A 207 23.88 17.85 4.35
C GLU A 207 23.08 17.30 3.15
N GLU A 208 22.54 16.10 3.32
CA GLU A 208 21.79 15.32 2.35
C GLU A 208 20.35 15.83 2.14
N TYR A 209 19.83 16.71 3.00
CA TYR A 209 18.44 17.18 2.94
C TYR A 209 18.04 17.74 1.57
N THR A 210 18.92 18.56 0.98
CA THR A 210 18.65 19.18 -0.33
C THR A 210 18.59 18.12 -1.44
N ALA A 211 19.45 17.10 -1.37
CA ALA A 211 19.46 16.01 -2.33
C ALA A 211 18.21 15.13 -2.19
N ALA A 212 17.84 14.76 -0.96
CA ALA A 212 16.63 14.00 -0.68
C ALA A 212 15.36 14.72 -1.17
N LEU A 213 15.30 16.04 -0.97
CA LEU A 213 14.18 16.86 -1.41
C LEU A 213 14.06 16.92 -2.94
N GLU A 214 15.16 17.02 -3.66
CA GLU A 214 15.15 16.99 -5.13
C GLU A 214 14.84 15.59 -5.68
N LEU A 215 15.30 14.53 -5.00
CA LEU A 215 15.01 13.15 -5.40
C LEU A 215 13.52 12.81 -5.30
N ILE A 216 12.86 13.20 -4.19
CA ILE A 216 11.41 13.01 -4.02
C ILE A 216 10.64 13.78 -5.09
N LYS A 217 11.06 15.01 -5.41
CA LYS A 217 10.44 15.79 -6.49
C LYS A 217 10.64 15.15 -7.86
N GLY A 218 11.80 14.55 -8.12
CA GLY A 218 12.10 13.84 -9.36
C GLY A 218 11.24 12.59 -9.55
N ASN A 219 10.88 11.93 -8.44
CA ASN A 219 10.08 10.70 -8.42
C ASN A 219 8.57 10.94 -8.20
N ASN A 220 8.08 12.17 -8.40
CA ASN A 220 6.69 12.55 -8.09
C ASN A 220 5.66 11.64 -8.79
N ASP A 221 5.80 11.42 -10.10
CA ASP A 221 4.83 10.61 -10.86
C ASP A 221 4.85 9.13 -10.43
N SER A 222 6.04 8.55 -10.25
CA SER A 222 6.22 7.16 -9.79
C SER A 222 5.64 6.93 -8.39
N ILE A 223 5.83 7.89 -7.48
CA ILE A 223 5.24 7.85 -6.13
C ILE A 223 3.71 7.95 -6.23
N LEU A 224 3.17 8.84 -7.06
CA LEU A 224 1.72 9.02 -7.20
C LEU A 224 1.06 7.77 -7.78
N GLN A 225 1.67 7.15 -8.79
CA GLN A 225 1.20 5.89 -9.38
C GLN A 225 1.25 4.73 -8.39
N THR A 226 2.29 4.67 -7.56
CA THR A 226 2.40 3.64 -6.51
C THR A 226 1.32 3.82 -5.44
N ILE A 227 1.06 5.05 -5.01
CA ILE A 227 -0.05 5.33 -4.08
C ILE A 227 -1.39 5.00 -4.73
N LYS A 228 -1.62 5.38 -6.00
CA LYS A 228 -2.88 5.11 -6.73
C LYS A 228 -3.19 3.62 -6.77
N ARG A 229 -2.20 2.76 -7.03
CA ARG A 229 -2.35 1.29 -7.07
C ARG A 229 -2.69 0.65 -5.72
N MET A 230 -2.48 1.37 -4.62
CA MET A 230 -2.78 0.88 -3.26
C MET A 230 -4.12 1.39 -2.73
N ILE A 231 -4.81 2.27 -3.46
CA ILE A 231 -6.12 2.76 -3.03
C ILE A 231 -7.18 1.76 -3.47
N ASP A 232 -7.88 1.21 -2.48
CA ASP A 232 -9.07 0.38 -2.62
C ASP A 232 -10.12 0.78 -1.57
N ASP A 233 -11.26 0.09 -1.54
CA ASP A 233 -12.33 0.29 -0.57
C ASP A 233 -11.84 0.19 0.88
N SER A 234 -10.87 -0.66 1.17
CA SER A 234 -10.35 -0.86 2.53
C SER A 234 -9.61 0.35 3.08
N CYS A 235 -9.11 1.21 2.17
CA CYS A 235 -8.39 2.41 2.50
C CYS A 235 -9.31 3.61 2.74
N VAL A 236 -10.58 3.55 2.33
CA VAL A 236 -11.52 4.68 2.34
C VAL A 236 -12.56 4.51 3.45
N GLU A 237 -12.69 5.51 4.32
CA GLU A 237 -13.73 5.60 5.34
C GLU A 237 -14.63 6.81 5.04
N VAL A 238 -15.91 6.59 4.77
CA VAL A 238 -16.88 7.67 4.55
C VAL A 238 -17.73 7.91 5.79
N TYR A 239 -17.75 9.17 6.24
CA TYR A 239 -18.63 9.66 7.29
C TYR A 239 -19.78 10.44 6.66
N GLY A 240 -20.92 9.77 6.53
CA GLY A 240 -22.14 10.38 5.98
C GLY A 240 -22.76 11.44 6.91
N LEU A 241 -22.61 11.28 8.22
CA LEU A 241 -23.11 12.23 9.22
C LEU A 241 -22.19 13.45 9.38
N SER A 242 -22.81 14.63 9.46
CA SER A 242 -22.15 15.87 9.83
C SER A 242 -22.93 16.58 10.94
N TYR A 243 -22.23 17.39 11.73
CA TYR A 243 -22.80 18.11 12.87
C TYR A 243 -22.49 19.59 12.73
N ASP A 244 -23.53 20.43 12.83
CA ASP A 244 -23.32 21.88 12.89
C ASP A 244 -22.84 22.34 14.29
N GLN A 245 -22.64 23.65 14.44
CA GLN A 245 -22.15 24.22 15.71
C GLN A 245 -23.14 24.05 16.88
N ASP A 246 -24.42 23.80 16.58
CA ASP A 246 -25.48 23.57 17.55
C ASP A 246 -25.71 22.06 17.82
N GLY A 247 -24.95 21.19 17.13
CA GLY A 247 -25.04 19.74 17.25
C GLY A 247 -26.20 19.12 16.48
N ILE A 248 -26.79 19.85 15.53
CA ILE A 248 -27.81 19.32 14.63
C ILE A 248 -27.14 18.39 13.63
N VAL A 249 -27.70 17.18 13.51
CA VAL A 249 -27.21 16.13 12.63
C VAL A 249 -27.76 16.32 11.23
N ASP A 250 -26.91 16.22 10.22
CA ASP A 250 -27.27 16.19 8.81
C ASP A 250 -26.57 15.03 8.09
N GLY A 251 -27.30 14.35 7.20
CA GLY A 251 -26.85 13.19 6.45
C GLY A 251 -27.29 11.84 6.99
N HIS A 252 -26.63 10.79 6.51
CA HIS A 252 -26.98 9.40 6.75
C HIS A 252 -25.82 8.65 7.40
N ASP A 253 -26.12 7.68 8.25
CA ASP A 253 -25.13 6.74 8.76
C ASP A 253 -25.05 5.61 7.75
N TYR A 254 -23.93 5.47 7.06
CA TYR A 254 -23.80 4.49 5.97
C TYR A 254 -23.45 3.12 6.52
N ASP A 255 -24.17 2.11 6.05
CA ASP A 255 -23.92 0.70 6.36
C ASP A 255 -22.82 0.13 5.47
N GLU A 256 -22.82 0.51 4.19
CA GLU A 256 -21.85 0.05 3.18
C GLU A 256 -21.38 1.20 2.29
N THR A 257 -20.12 1.14 1.85
CA THR A 257 -19.52 2.16 0.97
C THR A 257 -18.56 1.53 -0.02
N TYR A 258 -18.64 1.93 -1.29
CA TYR A 258 -17.83 1.40 -2.40
C TYR A 258 -17.24 2.55 -3.22
N LEU A 259 -15.93 2.54 -3.42
CA LEU A 259 -15.20 3.52 -4.22
C LEU A 259 -15.45 3.26 -5.71
N GLU A 260 -16.17 4.18 -6.36
CA GLU A 260 -16.45 4.11 -7.80
C GLU A 260 -15.27 4.61 -8.62
N HIS A 261 -14.73 5.77 -8.25
CA HIS A 261 -13.66 6.41 -9.00
C HIS A 261 -12.67 7.12 -8.08
N CYS A 262 -11.38 6.99 -8.39
CA CYS A 262 -10.31 7.73 -7.72
C CYS A 262 -9.36 8.37 -8.72
N ASN A 263 -9.26 9.70 -8.65
CA ASN A 263 -8.31 10.48 -9.43
C ASN A 263 -7.41 11.31 -8.52
N LEU A 264 -6.11 11.00 -8.51
CA LEU A 264 -5.11 11.78 -7.80
C LEU A 264 -4.61 12.92 -8.69
N SER A 265 -4.90 14.16 -8.30
CA SER A 265 -4.46 15.36 -9.03
C SER A 265 -3.01 15.77 -8.75
N GLY A 266 -2.43 15.25 -7.65
CA GLY A 266 -1.00 15.40 -7.37
C GLY A 266 -0.66 15.27 -5.89
N MET A 267 0.61 15.55 -5.58
CA MET A 267 1.13 15.55 -4.21
C MET A 267 1.91 16.81 -3.87
N ARG A 268 2.08 17.03 -2.57
CA ARG A 268 3.03 18.00 -2.02
C ARG A 268 3.84 17.34 -0.91
N LEU A 269 5.16 17.47 -0.96
CA LEU A 269 6.03 17.08 0.16
C LEU A 269 5.67 17.93 1.38
N HIS A 270 5.32 17.28 2.49
CA HIS A 270 5.03 17.93 3.75
C HIS A 270 6.32 18.05 4.60
N THR A 271 6.97 16.92 4.86
CA THR A 271 8.18 16.82 5.68
C THR A 271 9.10 15.68 5.18
N ILE A 272 10.41 15.84 5.37
CA ILE A 272 11.36 14.73 5.33
C ILE A 272 11.59 14.32 6.77
N ASP A 273 11.09 13.15 7.13
CA ASP A 273 11.01 12.68 8.50
C ASP A 273 12.34 12.08 8.97
N ASP A 274 13.06 11.38 8.09
CA ASP A 274 14.39 10.83 8.40
C ASP A 274 15.18 10.56 7.12
N ILE A 275 16.50 10.62 7.23
CA ILE A 275 17.45 10.19 6.20
C ILE A 275 18.41 9.23 6.90
N ASP A 276 18.38 7.97 6.49
CA ASP A 276 19.18 6.90 7.09
C ASP A 276 19.89 6.10 6.00
N GLY A 277 21.15 6.44 5.79
CA GLY A 277 21.93 5.91 4.68
C GLY A 277 21.27 6.22 3.35
N ASP A 278 20.83 5.18 2.66
CA ASP A 278 20.16 5.29 1.36
C ASP A 278 18.63 5.36 1.48
N ILE A 279 18.04 5.30 2.67
CA ILE A 279 16.58 5.31 2.85
C ILE A 279 16.14 6.70 3.30
N ILE A 280 15.25 7.31 2.52
CA ILE A 280 14.62 8.59 2.83
C ILE A 280 13.17 8.33 3.24
N THR A 281 12.82 8.67 4.48
CA THR A 281 11.43 8.61 4.96
C THR A 281 10.80 9.99 4.85
N ALA A 282 9.66 10.10 4.17
CA ALA A 282 8.99 11.38 3.93
C ALA A 282 7.48 11.30 4.10
N SER A 283 6.89 12.37 4.65
CA SER A 283 5.44 12.54 4.71
C SER A 283 4.97 13.45 3.56
N LEU A 284 3.96 12.99 2.84
CA LEU A 284 3.37 13.61 1.66
C LEU A 284 1.91 14.00 1.94
N LEU A 285 1.47 15.09 1.33
CA LEU A 285 0.07 15.50 1.28
C LEU A 285 -0.45 15.29 -0.15
N ILE A 286 -1.34 14.31 -0.30
CA ILE A 286 -1.96 13.96 -1.58
C ILE A 286 -3.27 14.73 -1.73
N HIS A 287 -3.60 15.13 -2.95
CA HIS A 287 -4.88 15.77 -3.28
C HIS A 287 -5.48 15.19 -4.56
N GLY A 288 -6.79 15.06 -4.60
CA GLY A 288 -7.50 14.45 -5.72
C GLY A 288 -9.01 14.56 -5.61
N ASN A 289 -9.71 13.76 -6.40
CA ASN A 289 -11.15 13.59 -6.35
C ASN A 289 -11.49 12.11 -6.18
N MET A 290 -12.56 11.83 -5.42
CA MET A 290 -13.10 10.49 -5.26
C MET A 290 -14.61 10.53 -5.36
N ASP A 291 -15.17 9.55 -6.04
CA ASP A 291 -16.61 9.33 -6.17
C ASP A 291 -16.92 8.00 -5.45
N VAL A 292 -17.93 8.00 -4.56
CA VAL A 292 -18.22 6.87 -3.67
C VAL A 292 -19.73 6.60 -3.62
N ASN A 293 -20.11 5.33 -3.81
CA ASN A 293 -21.46 4.83 -3.61
C ASN A 293 -21.63 4.45 -2.13
N CYS A 294 -22.66 4.96 -1.49
CA CYS A 294 -22.92 4.79 -0.06
C CYS A 294 -24.35 4.28 0.14
N TYR A 295 -24.51 3.21 0.91
CA TYR A 295 -25.79 2.56 1.14
C TYR A 295 -26.17 2.62 2.61
N PHE A 296 -27.45 2.81 2.90
CA PHE A 296 -27.97 2.74 4.26
C PHE A 296 -29.41 2.21 4.31
N GLU A 297 -29.77 1.60 5.42
CA GLU A 297 -31.14 1.15 5.72
C GLU A 297 -32.01 2.31 6.25
N ASP A 298 -33.10 2.62 5.55
CA ASP A 298 -34.01 3.73 5.89
C ASP A 298 -35.07 3.32 6.92
N PHE A 299 -34.63 3.18 8.17
CA PHE A 299 -35.51 2.86 9.30
C PHE A 299 -36.52 3.97 9.62
N ASP A 300 -36.26 5.22 9.21
CA ASP A 300 -37.15 6.35 9.49
C ASP A 300 -38.43 6.27 8.66
N ASN A 301 -38.36 5.69 7.45
CA ASN A 301 -39.51 5.43 6.59
C ASN A 301 -40.03 3.98 6.67
N ALA A 302 -39.30 3.07 7.33
CA ALA A 302 -39.72 1.68 7.51
C ALA A 302 -40.98 1.54 8.41
N SER A 303 -41.80 0.53 8.11
CA SER A 303 -42.99 0.23 8.91
C SER A 303 -42.60 -0.56 10.16
N TRP A 304 -43.11 -0.20 11.34
CA TRP A 304 -42.87 -0.95 12.57
C TRP A 304 -43.98 -1.98 12.82
N ASP A 305 -43.61 -3.26 12.88
CA ASP A 305 -44.52 -4.33 13.31
C ASP A 305 -44.54 -4.41 14.84
N TYR A 306 -45.70 -4.11 15.43
CA TYR A 306 -45.87 -4.12 16.89
C TYR A 306 -46.05 -5.53 17.48
N GLU A 307 -46.47 -6.51 16.69
CA GLU A 307 -46.67 -7.89 17.14
C GLU A 307 -45.31 -8.60 17.27
N GLU A 308 -44.48 -8.52 16.23
CA GLU A 308 -43.16 -9.16 16.19
C GLU A 308 -42.04 -8.27 16.76
N LYS A 309 -42.30 -6.96 16.95
CA LYS A 309 -41.36 -5.95 17.47
C LYS A 309 -40.11 -5.78 16.61
N GLU A 310 -40.32 -5.71 15.30
CA GLU A 310 -39.28 -5.50 14.31
C GLU A 310 -39.74 -4.50 13.24
N TYR A 311 -38.78 -3.91 12.55
CA TYR A 311 -39.06 -3.13 11.36
C TYR A 311 -39.30 -4.07 10.18
N VAL A 312 -40.34 -3.79 9.40
CA VAL A 312 -40.71 -4.51 8.17
C VAL A 312 -40.70 -3.54 7.00
N CYS A 313 -40.32 -4.06 5.83
CA CYS A 313 -40.12 -3.26 4.61
C CYS A 313 -39.09 -2.14 4.80
N VAL A 314 -37.94 -2.46 5.40
CA VAL A 314 -36.80 -1.52 5.47
C VAL A 314 -36.21 -1.44 4.06
N GLU A 315 -36.27 -0.27 3.46
CA GLU A 315 -35.68 -0.02 2.14
C GLU A 315 -34.22 0.35 2.30
N THR A 316 -33.36 -0.20 1.45
CA THR A 316 -31.97 0.23 1.31
C THR A 316 -31.93 1.41 0.36
N ARG A 317 -31.34 2.52 0.80
CA ARG A 317 -31.20 3.76 0.02
C ARG A 317 -29.77 3.89 -0.48
N HIS A 318 -29.62 4.33 -1.73
CA HIS A 318 -28.33 4.54 -2.37
C HIS A 318 -28.02 6.03 -2.51
N ILE A 319 -26.87 6.44 -1.99
CA ILE A 319 -26.35 7.80 -2.06
C ILE A 319 -25.01 7.81 -2.79
N PHE A 320 -24.91 8.61 -3.83
CA PHE A 320 -23.67 8.88 -4.52
C PHE A 320 -23.04 10.19 -4.03
N GLU A 321 -21.82 10.10 -3.49
CA GLU A 321 -21.06 11.26 -3.00
C GLU A 321 -19.83 11.53 -3.87
N LYS A 322 -19.58 12.82 -4.14
CA LYS A 322 -18.33 13.29 -4.78
C LYS A 322 -17.50 14.08 -3.79
N HIS A 323 -16.21 13.83 -3.74
CA HIS A 323 -15.30 14.41 -2.76
C HIS A 323 -14.08 15.07 -3.40
N ASN A 324 -13.68 16.22 -2.87
CA ASN A 324 -12.34 16.77 -3.05
C ASN A 324 -11.46 16.28 -1.90
N VAL A 325 -10.60 15.31 -2.16
CA VAL A 325 -9.88 14.58 -1.12
C VAL A 325 -8.52 15.19 -0.84
N ARG A 326 -8.14 15.21 0.43
CA ARG A 326 -6.79 15.56 0.89
C ARG A 326 -6.41 14.63 2.03
N PHE A 327 -5.39 13.82 1.83
CA PHE A 327 -4.92 12.88 2.84
C PHE A 327 -3.40 12.88 2.93
N ALA A 328 -2.88 12.51 4.09
CA ALA A 328 -1.46 12.38 4.32
C ALA A 328 -1.03 10.92 4.16
N CYS A 329 0.13 10.70 3.55
CA CYS A 329 0.73 9.39 3.37
C CYS A 329 2.23 9.48 3.65
N ARG A 330 2.81 8.45 4.27
CA ARG A 330 4.26 8.36 4.51
C ARG A 330 4.88 7.33 3.56
N ILE A 331 6.04 7.66 3.02
CA ILE A 331 6.79 6.79 2.11
C ILE A 331 8.22 6.60 2.60
N GLU A 332 8.83 5.51 2.16
CA GLU A 332 10.26 5.26 2.19
C GLU A 332 10.75 5.16 0.74
N LEU A 333 11.76 5.96 0.39
CA LEU A 333 12.39 6.00 -0.92
C LEU A 333 13.85 5.61 -0.79
N ASN A 334 14.28 4.59 -1.55
CA ASN A 334 15.69 4.23 -1.63
C ASN A 334 16.41 5.15 -2.63
N SER A 335 17.41 5.90 -2.18
CA SER A 335 18.13 6.87 -2.98
C SER A 335 19.07 6.26 -4.04
N LYS A 336 19.32 4.95 -4.00
CA LYS A 336 20.14 4.24 -4.99
C LYS A 336 19.30 3.43 -5.98
N THR A 337 18.30 2.70 -5.50
CA THR A 337 17.46 1.84 -6.34
C THR A 337 16.20 2.52 -6.83
N GLU A 338 15.85 3.69 -6.27
CA GLU A 338 14.59 4.42 -6.49
C GLU A 338 13.34 3.60 -6.15
N GLU A 339 13.50 2.50 -5.41
CA GLU A 339 12.39 1.72 -4.89
C GLU A 339 11.58 2.52 -3.88
N ILE A 340 10.25 2.48 -4.06
CA ILE A 340 9.29 3.19 -3.22
C ILE A 340 8.50 2.16 -2.41
N ARG A 341 8.54 2.31 -1.09
CA ARG A 341 7.63 1.63 -0.17
C ARG A 341 6.66 2.66 0.42
N VAL A 342 5.37 2.46 0.19
CA VAL A 342 4.31 3.29 0.77
C VAL A 342 3.88 2.64 2.08
N LEU A 343 3.88 3.42 3.16
CA LEU A 343 3.42 2.95 4.46
C LEU A 343 1.89 2.98 4.53
N PRO A 344 1.24 2.13 5.35
CA PRO A 344 -0.21 2.08 5.46
C PRO A 344 -0.83 3.46 5.75
N PHE A 345 -1.90 3.78 5.03
CA PHE A 345 -2.64 5.04 5.18
C PHE A 345 -4.15 4.78 5.17
N LYS A 346 -4.91 5.77 5.61
CA LYS A 346 -6.38 5.79 5.52
C LYS A 346 -6.85 7.12 4.95
N ILE A 347 -7.88 7.07 4.14
CA ILE A 347 -8.52 8.22 3.52
C ILE A 347 -9.87 8.40 4.18
N VAL A 348 -10.03 9.51 4.88
CA VAL A 348 -11.28 9.83 5.58
C VAL A 348 -12.04 10.86 4.77
N LEU A 349 -13.25 10.48 4.36
CA LEU A 349 -14.16 11.31 3.57
C LEU A 349 -15.32 11.74 4.46
N GLY A 350 -15.46 13.04 4.70
CA GLY A 350 -16.58 13.58 5.45
C GLY A 350 -17.12 14.87 4.83
N GLY A 351 -17.94 15.60 5.59
CA GLY A 351 -18.55 16.85 5.15
C GLY A 351 -17.56 17.96 4.75
N ASP A 352 -16.30 17.89 5.20
CA ASP A 352 -15.22 18.81 4.83
C ASP A 352 -14.63 18.55 3.43
N SER A 353 -14.70 17.30 2.97
CA SER A 353 -14.25 16.87 1.64
C SER A 353 -15.39 16.81 0.61
N ARG A 354 -16.63 16.63 1.06
CA ARG A 354 -17.82 16.43 0.22
C ARG A 354 -18.13 17.66 -0.64
N LYS A 355 -18.23 17.44 -1.93
CA LYS A 355 -18.60 18.43 -2.96
C LYS A 355 -20.09 18.34 -3.30
N SER A 356 -20.61 17.13 -3.44
CA SER A 356 -22.02 16.87 -3.73
C SER A 356 -22.45 15.53 -3.17
N ARG A 357 -23.75 15.42 -2.93
CA ARG A 357 -24.46 14.21 -2.52
C ARG A 357 -25.75 14.14 -3.31
N VAL A 358 -26.03 13.00 -3.92
CA VAL A 358 -27.26 12.74 -4.68
C VAL A 358 -27.80 11.38 -4.28
N GLU A 359 -29.10 11.28 -4.02
CA GLU A 359 -29.78 10.00 -3.85
C GLU A 359 -30.06 9.41 -5.24
N ILE A 360 -29.66 8.14 -5.41
CA ILE A 360 -29.91 7.36 -6.61
C ILE A 360 -31.09 6.43 -6.30
N ASP A 361 -32.11 6.49 -7.13
CA ASP A 361 -33.22 5.54 -7.10
C ASP A 361 -32.81 4.34 -7.98
N ASP A 362 -32.22 3.32 -7.35
CA ASP A 362 -31.72 2.14 -8.06
C ASP A 362 -32.84 1.40 -8.81
N GLU A 363 -34.09 1.43 -8.32
CA GLU A 363 -35.22 0.81 -9.02
C GLU A 363 -35.55 1.57 -10.31
N GLN A 364 -35.56 2.91 -10.25
CA GLN A 364 -35.75 3.74 -11.43
C GLN A 364 -34.58 3.61 -12.41
N GLU A 365 -33.33 3.66 -11.94
CA GLU A 365 -32.15 3.47 -12.78
C GLU A 365 -32.15 2.09 -13.44
N THR A 366 -32.50 1.04 -12.70
CA THR A 366 -32.65 -0.30 -13.28
C THR A 366 -33.75 -0.33 -14.33
N LEU A 367 -34.91 0.29 -14.06
CA LEU A 367 -35.99 0.39 -15.04
C LEU A 367 -35.58 1.18 -16.29
N TYR A 368 -34.85 2.29 -16.14
CA TYR A 368 -34.33 3.08 -17.26
C TYR A 368 -33.34 2.27 -18.09
N ARG A 369 -32.43 1.53 -17.43
CA ARG A 369 -31.49 0.62 -18.12
C ARG A 369 -32.20 -0.53 -18.81
N GLU A 370 -33.21 -1.15 -18.20
CA GLU A 370 -34.00 -2.20 -18.85
C GLU A 370 -34.77 -1.67 -20.07
N LEU A 371 -35.30 -0.45 -19.99
CA LEU A 371 -35.94 0.21 -21.13
C LEU A 371 -34.93 0.57 -22.22
N GLU A 372 -33.76 1.08 -21.86
CA GLU A 372 -32.69 1.39 -22.81
C GLU A 372 -32.16 0.12 -23.49
N ASP A 373 -31.92 -0.96 -22.73
CA ASP A 373 -31.52 -2.25 -23.28
C ASP A 373 -32.61 -2.82 -24.21
N ALA A 374 -33.89 -2.68 -23.87
CA ALA A 374 -34.99 -3.09 -24.73
C ALA A 374 -35.08 -2.25 -26.03
N ASP A 375 -34.91 -0.93 -25.94
CA ASP A 375 -34.89 -0.04 -27.10
C ASP A 375 -33.69 -0.36 -28.00
N ARG A 376 -32.51 -0.62 -27.41
CA ARG A 376 -31.30 -1.05 -28.13
C ARG A 376 -31.51 -2.37 -28.86
N GLU A 377 -32.10 -3.37 -28.19
CA GLU A 377 -32.43 -4.64 -28.82
C GLU A 377 -33.41 -4.49 -30.00
N GLU A 378 -34.41 -3.60 -29.88
CA GLU A 378 -35.34 -3.30 -30.97
C GLU A 378 -34.62 -2.69 -32.19
N LEU A 379 -33.60 -1.87 -31.93
CA LEU A 379 -32.73 -1.28 -32.95
C LEU A 379 -31.65 -2.26 -33.48
N GLY A 380 -31.55 -3.45 -32.91
CA GLY A 380 -30.59 -4.49 -33.30
C GLY A 380 -29.20 -4.34 -32.67
N PHE A 381 -29.06 -3.50 -31.65
CA PHE A 381 -27.83 -3.37 -30.85
C PHE A 381 -27.84 -4.33 -29.65
N LEU A 382 -26.65 -4.56 -29.10
CA LEU A 382 -26.51 -5.32 -27.86
C LEU A 382 -26.95 -4.47 -26.65
N PRO A 383 -27.63 -5.07 -25.66
CA PRO A 383 -27.80 -4.48 -24.33
C PRO A 383 -26.47 -3.97 -23.76
N LEU A 384 -26.45 -2.80 -23.14
CA LEU A 384 -25.24 -2.21 -22.52
C LEU A 384 -24.68 -3.14 -21.44
N SER A 385 -25.58 -3.81 -20.70
CA SER A 385 -25.25 -4.81 -19.68
C SER A 385 -24.54 -6.06 -20.22
N LYS A 386 -24.49 -6.26 -21.55
CA LYS A 386 -23.95 -7.46 -22.20
C LYS A 386 -22.62 -7.26 -22.91
N TYR A 387 -22.04 -6.06 -22.90
CA TYR A 387 -20.75 -5.83 -23.56
C TYR A 387 -19.59 -6.58 -22.89
N SER A 388 -19.59 -6.72 -21.56
CA SER A 388 -18.60 -7.55 -20.86
C SER A 388 -18.68 -9.01 -21.34
N ASP A 389 -19.89 -9.57 -21.39
CA ASP A 389 -20.12 -10.93 -21.90
C ASP A 389 -19.64 -11.06 -23.36
N LYS A 390 -19.91 -10.05 -24.21
CA LYS A 390 -19.48 -10.05 -25.61
C LYS A 390 -17.96 -10.02 -25.73
N LEU A 391 -17.29 -9.16 -24.98
CA LEU A 391 -15.83 -9.07 -24.96
C LEU A 391 -15.20 -10.41 -24.59
N GLU A 392 -15.69 -11.07 -23.53
CA GLU A 392 -15.17 -12.37 -23.09
C GLU A 392 -15.41 -13.48 -24.11
N ASN A 393 -16.62 -13.54 -24.68
CA ASN A 393 -16.95 -14.56 -25.69
C ASN A 393 -16.09 -14.41 -26.95
N ASP A 394 -15.78 -13.17 -27.36
CA ASP A 394 -15.01 -12.89 -28.57
C ASP A 394 -13.48 -12.93 -28.34
N LEU A 395 -13.01 -12.77 -27.09
CA LEU A 395 -11.60 -12.60 -26.75
C LEU A 395 -10.74 -13.74 -27.29
N ASN A 396 -11.03 -14.98 -26.93
CA ASN A 396 -10.20 -16.15 -27.28
C ASN A 396 -10.23 -16.46 -28.79
N GLU A 397 -11.27 -16.05 -29.52
CA GLU A 397 -11.36 -16.19 -30.98
C GLU A 397 -10.79 -14.98 -31.74
N SER A 398 -10.42 -13.91 -31.03
CA SER A 398 -9.93 -12.65 -31.61
C SER A 398 -8.60 -12.80 -32.35
N SER A 399 -8.34 -11.89 -33.29
CA SER A 399 -7.05 -11.83 -34.00
C SER A 399 -5.87 -11.61 -33.04
N MET A 400 -6.08 -10.83 -31.97
CA MET A 400 -5.10 -10.62 -30.89
C MET A 400 -4.78 -11.94 -30.18
N ALA A 401 -5.78 -12.60 -29.60
CA ALA A 401 -5.56 -13.82 -28.82
C ALA A 401 -4.94 -14.92 -29.69
N GLN A 402 -5.41 -15.10 -30.92
CA GLN A 402 -4.84 -16.06 -31.86
C GLN A 402 -3.39 -15.75 -32.26
N ALA A 403 -2.99 -14.47 -32.26
CA ALA A 403 -1.59 -14.08 -32.44
C ALA A 403 -0.76 -14.39 -31.18
N MET A 404 -1.30 -14.10 -29.99
CA MET A 404 -0.66 -14.39 -28.70
C MET A 404 -0.48 -15.89 -28.48
N PHE A 405 -1.49 -16.73 -28.76
CA PHE A 405 -1.39 -18.19 -28.62
C PHE A 405 -0.31 -18.79 -29.51
N LYS A 406 -0.12 -18.28 -30.73
CA LYS A 406 1.00 -18.71 -31.59
C LYS A 406 2.37 -18.35 -31.01
N LEU A 407 2.46 -17.28 -30.25
CA LEU A 407 3.68 -16.90 -29.53
C LEU A 407 3.86 -17.76 -28.29
N PHE A 408 2.78 -18.02 -27.54
CA PHE A 408 2.79 -18.92 -26.38
C PHE A 408 3.15 -20.35 -26.77
N GLU A 409 2.66 -20.85 -27.90
CA GLU A 409 3.04 -22.15 -28.45
C GLU A 409 4.54 -22.19 -28.76
N GLN A 410 5.09 -21.16 -29.40
CA GLN A 410 6.53 -21.06 -29.65
C GLN A 410 7.36 -21.00 -28.36
N TYR A 411 6.86 -20.29 -27.34
CA TYR A 411 7.49 -20.26 -26.03
C TYR A 411 7.45 -21.63 -25.36
N ASN A 412 6.31 -22.32 -25.40
CA ASN A 412 6.14 -23.65 -24.83
C ASN A 412 7.01 -24.70 -25.54
N ASP A 413 7.20 -24.59 -26.86
CA ASP A 413 8.15 -25.40 -27.61
C ASP A 413 9.60 -25.18 -27.11
N ILE A 414 9.99 -23.93 -26.84
CA ILE A 414 11.30 -23.60 -26.26
C ILE A 414 11.44 -24.19 -24.86
N SER A 415 10.41 -24.05 -24.02
CA SER A 415 10.36 -24.61 -22.66
C SER A 415 10.56 -26.13 -22.68
N SER A 416 9.87 -26.83 -23.59
CA SER A 416 10.03 -28.28 -23.82
C SER A 416 11.47 -28.64 -24.23
N CYS A 417 12.13 -27.83 -25.07
CA CYS A 417 13.55 -28.05 -25.38
C CYS A 417 14.49 -27.85 -24.17
N TYR A 418 14.13 -26.99 -23.21
CA TYR A 418 14.89 -26.86 -21.96
C TYR A 418 14.73 -28.10 -21.07
N GLU A 419 13.62 -28.85 -21.14
CA GLU A 419 13.51 -30.16 -20.46
C GLU A 419 14.57 -31.15 -20.97
N GLU A 420 14.72 -31.26 -22.29
CA GLU A 420 15.76 -32.12 -22.89
C GLU A 420 17.17 -31.67 -22.50
N LEU A 421 17.39 -30.36 -22.45
CA LEU A 421 18.66 -29.77 -22.06
C LEU A 421 18.98 -29.96 -20.57
N SER A 422 17.96 -29.93 -19.70
CA SER A 422 18.10 -30.21 -18.26
C SER A 422 18.62 -31.62 -18.03
N ILE A 423 18.06 -32.61 -18.75
CA ILE A 423 18.51 -34.01 -18.70
C ILE A 423 19.97 -34.12 -19.11
N LEU A 424 20.38 -33.43 -20.19
CA LEU A 424 21.77 -33.42 -20.64
C LEU A 424 22.71 -32.80 -19.59
N TYR A 425 22.33 -31.68 -18.99
CA TYR A 425 23.13 -31.06 -17.93
C TYR A 425 23.20 -31.91 -16.66
N ASP A 426 22.14 -32.62 -16.27
CA ASP A 426 22.16 -33.57 -15.14
C ASP A 426 23.18 -34.70 -15.40
N GLU A 427 23.18 -35.26 -16.62
CA GLU A 427 24.15 -36.28 -17.02
C GLU A 427 25.59 -35.75 -17.00
N ILE A 428 25.82 -34.53 -17.50
CA ILE A 428 27.12 -33.83 -17.47
C ILE A 428 27.57 -33.60 -16.02
N CYS A 429 26.70 -33.10 -15.16
CA CYS A 429 26.99 -32.84 -13.74
C CYS A 429 27.35 -34.15 -13.02
N ALA A 430 26.58 -35.22 -13.26
CA ALA A 430 26.85 -36.53 -12.68
C ALA A 430 28.21 -37.10 -13.11
N GLN A 431 28.59 -36.92 -14.37
CA GLN A 431 29.91 -37.33 -14.88
C GLN A 431 31.03 -36.49 -14.25
N ALA A 432 30.89 -35.17 -14.19
CA ALA A 432 31.88 -34.26 -13.59
C ALA A 432 32.05 -34.46 -12.06
N LYS A 433 31.01 -34.96 -11.38
CA LYS A 433 31.03 -35.30 -9.95
C LYS A 433 31.59 -36.70 -9.65
N SER A 434 31.75 -37.55 -10.66
CA SER A 434 32.36 -38.86 -10.47
C SER A 434 33.86 -38.74 -10.16
N ASP A 435 34.42 -39.71 -9.44
CA ASP A 435 35.85 -39.74 -9.12
C ASP A 435 36.66 -39.90 -10.43
N MET A 436 37.26 -38.82 -10.93
CA MET A 436 38.14 -38.81 -12.11
C MET A 436 39.58 -39.14 -11.68
N GLU A 437 40.31 -39.93 -12.47
CA GLU A 437 41.75 -40.09 -12.27
C GLU A 437 42.47 -38.75 -12.60
N GLU A 438 43.61 -38.47 -11.95
CA GLU A 438 44.31 -37.17 -12.04
C GLU A 438 44.70 -36.78 -13.49
N ASP A 439 44.97 -37.78 -14.34
CA ASP A 439 45.29 -37.56 -15.76
C ASP A 439 44.04 -37.24 -16.61
N ASP A 440 42.89 -37.85 -16.29
CA ASP A 440 41.61 -37.61 -16.97
C ASP A 440 41.06 -36.21 -16.61
N ALA A 441 41.18 -35.81 -15.33
CA ALA A 441 40.85 -34.46 -14.88
C ALA A 441 41.66 -33.38 -15.61
N LYS A 442 42.97 -33.60 -15.80
CA LYS A 442 43.83 -32.67 -16.57
C LYS A 442 43.41 -32.60 -18.04
N ALA A 443 43.06 -33.72 -18.65
CA ALA A 443 42.60 -33.76 -20.05
C ALA A 443 41.29 -32.98 -20.22
N PHE A 444 40.33 -33.20 -19.33
CA PHE A 444 39.04 -32.51 -19.31
C PHE A 444 39.19 -30.99 -19.13
N ILE A 445 39.97 -30.54 -18.14
CA ILE A 445 40.24 -29.10 -17.92
C ILE A 445 40.93 -28.49 -19.14
N THR A 446 41.89 -29.21 -19.74
CA THR A 446 42.59 -28.72 -20.94
C THR A 446 41.62 -28.58 -22.12
N ALA A 447 40.72 -29.54 -22.32
CA ALA A 447 39.71 -29.49 -23.38
C ALA A 447 38.73 -28.32 -23.15
N LEU A 448 38.22 -28.16 -21.92
CA LEU A 448 37.33 -27.06 -21.52
C LEU A 448 37.98 -25.67 -21.66
N SER A 449 39.29 -25.55 -21.37
CA SER A 449 40.00 -24.26 -21.48
C SER A 449 40.02 -23.68 -22.91
N SER A 450 39.72 -24.51 -23.91
CA SER A 450 39.58 -24.07 -25.29
C SER A 450 38.24 -23.40 -25.59
N GLU A 451 37.23 -23.58 -24.72
CA GLU A 451 35.92 -22.96 -24.86
C GLU A 451 35.86 -21.58 -24.20
N LYS A 452 35.73 -20.56 -25.05
CA LYS A 452 35.74 -19.15 -24.63
C LYS A 452 34.47 -18.70 -23.92
N SER A 453 33.40 -19.49 -24.03
CA SER A 453 32.09 -19.20 -23.45
C SER A 453 32.02 -19.51 -21.95
N ILE A 454 33.06 -20.14 -21.40
CA ILE A 454 33.13 -20.52 -19.98
C ILE A 454 33.80 -19.39 -19.19
N PRO A 455 33.11 -18.79 -18.20
CA PRO A 455 33.61 -17.65 -17.43
C PRO A 455 34.55 -18.07 -16.28
N ILE A 456 35.42 -19.06 -16.52
CA ILE A 456 36.37 -19.59 -15.52
C ILE A 456 37.80 -19.23 -15.93
N ASP A 457 38.61 -18.77 -14.98
CA ASP A 457 40.02 -18.46 -15.22
C ASP A 457 40.91 -19.69 -15.00
N PHE A 458 41.42 -20.23 -16.11
CA PHE A 458 42.28 -21.42 -16.12
C PHE A 458 43.78 -21.11 -15.91
N SER A 459 44.17 -19.86 -15.61
CA SER A 459 45.57 -19.44 -15.71
C SER A 459 46.50 -19.89 -14.58
N GLU A 460 46.08 -19.91 -13.30
CA GLU A 460 46.89 -20.41 -12.16
C GLU A 460 46.03 -20.83 -10.94
N LYS A 461 45.46 -22.03 -10.96
CA LYS A 461 44.77 -22.67 -9.81
C LYS A 461 45.15 -24.15 -9.69
N ASP A 462 45.01 -24.75 -8.50
CA ASP A 462 45.15 -26.20 -8.30
C ASP A 462 44.07 -26.95 -9.11
N ILE A 463 44.33 -28.20 -9.49
CA ILE A 463 43.40 -29.01 -10.30
C ILE A 463 42.11 -29.27 -9.53
N ASP A 464 42.22 -29.53 -8.23
CA ASP A 464 41.05 -29.79 -7.39
C ASP A 464 40.19 -28.52 -7.25
N ASP A 465 40.83 -27.36 -7.05
CA ASP A 465 40.14 -26.06 -6.96
C ASP A 465 39.44 -25.70 -8.28
N LEU A 466 40.05 -25.99 -9.43
CA LEU A 466 39.43 -25.77 -10.75
C LEU A 466 38.25 -26.70 -11.00
N LEU A 467 38.35 -27.97 -10.61
CA LEU A 467 37.25 -28.93 -10.74
C LEU A 467 36.05 -28.51 -9.90
N ASP A 468 36.27 -28.04 -8.68
CA ASP A 468 35.18 -27.57 -7.82
C ASP A 468 34.51 -26.32 -8.39
N GLU A 469 35.26 -25.36 -8.94
CA GLU A 469 34.71 -24.18 -9.62
C GLU A 469 33.91 -24.54 -10.89
N ILE A 470 34.38 -25.53 -11.67
CA ILE A 470 33.64 -26.07 -12.82
C ILE A 470 32.35 -26.74 -12.38
N ARG A 471 32.37 -27.53 -11.30
CA ARG A 471 31.18 -28.22 -10.76
C ARG A 471 30.15 -27.23 -10.25
N GLU A 472 30.57 -26.20 -9.50
CA GLU A 472 29.66 -25.14 -9.04
C GLU A 472 29.03 -24.41 -10.24
N TRP A 473 29.82 -24.09 -11.27
CA TRP A 473 29.31 -23.46 -12.48
C TRP A 473 28.32 -24.36 -13.25
N LEU A 474 28.60 -25.66 -13.38
CA LEU A 474 27.70 -26.63 -14.00
C LEU A 474 26.40 -26.80 -13.21
N ASP A 475 26.47 -26.82 -11.87
CA ASP A 475 25.30 -26.85 -11.01
C ASP A 475 24.44 -25.59 -11.20
N CYS A 476 25.04 -24.40 -11.28
CA CYS A 476 24.32 -23.17 -11.62
C CYS A 476 23.67 -23.22 -13.00
N LYS A 477 24.32 -23.85 -14.00
CA LYS A 477 23.73 -24.05 -15.34
C LYS A 477 22.54 -25.01 -15.31
N PHE A 478 22.66 -26.11 -14.57
CA PHE A 478 21.57 -27.05 -14.38
C PHE A 478 20.37 -26.40 -13.69
N ASP A 479 20.58 -25.63 -12.63
CA ASP A 479 19.52 -24.91 -11.92
C ASP A 479 18.81 -23.91 -12.85
N MET A 480 19.58 -23.10 -13.61
CA MET A 480 19.03 -22.15 -14.58
C MET A 480 18.15 -22.82 -15.64
N VAL A 481 18.60 -23.96 -16.19
CA VAL A 481 17.84 -24.70 -17.21
C VAL A 481 16.59 -25.35 -16.61
N SER A 482 16.70 -25.84 -15.37
CA SER A 482 15.57 -26.47 -14.67
C SER A 482 14.50 -25.47 -14.29
N GLU A 483 14.83 -24.23 -13.87
CA GLU A 483 13.81 -23.21 -13.60
C GLU A 483 12.97 -22.87 -14.84
N ARG A 484 13.53 -23.02 -16.05
CA ARG A 484 12.85 -22.73 -17.31
C ARG A 484 11.81 -23.76 -17.70
N MET A 485 11.92 -24.99 -17.20
CA MET A 485 10.99 -26.07 -17.54
C MET A 485 9.62 -25.94 -16.87
N GLU A 486 9.53 -25.22 -15.73
CA GLU A 486 8.37 -25.31 -14.86
C GLU A 486 7.16 -24.46 -15.29
N ARG A 487 7.25 -23.71 -16.40
CA ARG A 487 6.21 -22.73 -16.77
C ARG A 487 5.82 -22.83 -18.24
N ASN A 488 4.71 -23.50 -18.51
CA ASN A 488 4.00 -23.37 -19.78
C ASN A 488 3.01 -22.20 -19.71
N LEU A 489 2.93 -21.46 -20.81
CA LEU A 489 1.93 -20.41 -21.00
C LEU A 489 0.58 -21.03 -21.41
N PRO A 490 -0.55 -20.40 -20.99
CA PRO A 490 -1.88 -20.96 -21.19
C PRO A 490 -2.31 -20.94 -22.66
N ASP A 491 -3.31 -21.76 -22.99
CA ASP A 491 -3.97 -21.83 -24.30
C ASP A 491 -5.28 -21.02 -24.37
N TYR A 492 -5.61 -20.30 -23.29
CA TYR A 492 -6.71 -19.36 -23.19
C TYR A 492 -6.27 -18.11 -22.42
N ILE A 493 -6.99 -17.00 -22.60
CA ILE A 493 -6.80 -15.75 -21.86
C ILE A 493 -8.16 -15.17 -21.44
N GLU A 494 -8.18 -14.43 -20.33
CA GLU A 494 -9.35 -13.74 -19.77
C GLU A 494 -8.98 -12.27 -19.48
N TYR A 495 -9.96 -11.37 -19.51
CA TYR A 495 -9.73 -9.99 -19.06
C TYR A 495 -9.53 -9.95 -17.54
N GLY A 496 -8.76 -8.98 -17.04
CA GLY A 496 -8.40 -8.87 -15.62
C GLY A 496 -7.28 -9.81 -15.15
N GLU A 497 -6.79 -10.71 -16.01
CA GLU A 497 -5.72 -11.66 -15.66
C GLU A 497 -4.29 -11.15 -15.96
N ASN A 498 -3.34 -11.66 -15.18
CA ASN A 498 -1.92 -11.43 -15.36
C ASN A 498 -1.18 -12.75 -15.64
N ILE A 499 -0.52 -12.83 -16.80
CA ILE A 499 0.25 -13.99 -17.22
C ILE A 499 1.73 -13.73 -16.97
N THR A 500 2.39 -14.65 -16.26
CA THR A 500 3.81 -14.54 -15.94
C THR A 500 4.66 -15.27 -16.99
N ILE A 501 5.62 -14.58 -17.59
CA ILE A 501 6.51 -15.08 -18.64
C ILE A 501 7.96 -14.99 -18.15
N LEU A 502 8.76 -16.04 -18.34
CA LEU A 502 10.17 -16.06 -17.94
C LEU A 502 11.04 -15.77 -19.16
N GLY A 503 11.82 -14.70 -19.13
CA GLY A 503 12.76 -14.33 -20.19
C GLY A 503 14.20 -14.80 -19.93
N ILE A 504 15.14 -14.28 -20.71
CA ILE A 504 16.58 -14.56 -20.56
C ILE A 504 17.07 -14.23 -19.15
N ASN A 505 18.09 -14.94 -18.66
CA ASN A 505 18.63 -14.80 -17.29
C ASN A 505 17.57 -14.89 -16.17
N CYS A 506 16.49 -15.66 -16.36
CA CYS A 506 15.38 -15.81 -15.41
C CYS A 506 14.66 -14.49 -15.07
N ARG A 507 14.73 -13.48 -15.95
CA ARG A 507 14.01 -12.23 -15.75
C ARG A 507 12.51 -12.45 -15.90
N VAL A 508 11.73 -11.95 -14.96
CA VAL A 508 10.28 -12.15 -14.95
C VAL A 508 9.58 -11.00 -15.68
N TYR A 509 8.69 -11.37 -16.59
CA TYR A 509 7.81 -10.46 -17.32
C TYR A 509 6.37 -10.76 -16.94
N THR A 510 5.54 -9.72 -16.90
CA THR A 510 4.10 -9.85 -16.65
C THR A 510 3.35 -9.26 -17.81
N LEU A 511 2.58 -10.10 -18.49
CA LEU A 511 1.60 -9.67 -19.47
C LEU A 511 0.27 -9.45 -18.74
N SER A 512 -0.25 -8.23 -18.81
CA SER A 512 -1.45 -7.79 -18.12
C SER A 512 -2.53 -7.44 -19.13
N LEU A 513 -3.72 -8.00 -18.95
CA LEU A 513 -4.93 -7.64 -19.69
C LEU A 513 -5.89 -7.01 -18.68
N ASP A 514 -6.17 -5.72 -18.82
CA ASP A 514 -7.16 -5.02 -17.96
C ASP A 514 -8.59 -5.52 -18.27
N GLU A 515 -9.58 -5.05 -17.54
CA GLU A 515 -11.00 -5.39 -17.76
C GLU A 515 -11.84 -4.17 -18.12
N LEU A 516 -13.07 -4.42 -18.58
CA LEU A 516 -14.04 -3.37 -18.82
C LEU A 516 -14.61 -2.89 -17.48
N HIS A 517 -14.39 -1.62 -17.15
CA HIS A 517 -14.86 -1.03 -15.90
C HIS A 517 -16.25 -0.38 -16.08
N GLY A 518 -17.25 -0.92 -15.38
CA GLY A 518 -18.61 -0.39 -15.39
C GLY A 518 -19.44 -0.76 -16.63
N THR A 519 -20.56 -0.05 -16.83
CA THR A 519 -21.44 -0.23 -18.00
C THR A 519 -21.12 0.86 -19.03
N PRO A 520 -20.84 0.49 -20.30
CA PRO A 520 -20.51 1.46 -21.33
C PRO A 520 -21.70 2.35 -21.72
N GLU A 521 -21.42 3.54 -22.27
CA GLU A 521 -22.45 4.46 -22.79
C GLU A 521 -22.67 4.26 -24.30
N ALA A 522 -23.90 4.45 -24.78
CA ALA A 522 -24.18 4.40 -26.22
C ALA A 522 -23.36 5.45 -27.00
N GLY A 523 -22.58 5.00 -28.00
CA GLY A 523 -21.70 5.86 -28.79
C GLY A 523 -20.36 6.19 -28.16
N SER A 524 -20.02 5.62 -27.00
CA SER A 524 -18.68 5.74 -26.43
C SER A 524 -17.66 4.81 -27.12
N GLU A 525 -16.38 5.15 -26.95
CA GLU A 525 -15.24 4.28 -27.24
C GLU A 525 -14.55 3.97 -25.91
N GLU A 526 -14.62 2.72 -25.47
CA GLU A 526 -13.93 2.23 -24.28
C GLU A 526 -12.57 1.66 -24.64
N GLN A 527 -11.55 1.92 -23.83
CA GLN A 527 -10.17 1.46 -24.06
C GLN A 527 -9.71 0.57 -22.91
N ILE A 528 -9.46 -0.70 -23.21
CA ILE A 528 -8.96 -1.70 -22.26
C ILE A 528 -7.46 -1.87 -22.51
N GLU A 529 -6.63 -1.59 -21.51
CA GLU A 529 -5.17 -1.64 -21.65
C GLU A 529 -4.67 -3.09 -21.69
N VAL A 530 -3.76 -3.37 -22.62
CA VAL A 530 -2.95 -4.58 -22.66
C VAL A 530 -1.49 -4.16 -22.56
N SER A 531 -0.75 -4.68 -21.58
CA SER A 531 0.63 -4.25 -21.35
C SER A 531 1.57 -5.39 -21.02
N LEU A 532 2.83 -5.24 -21.45
CA LEU A 532 3.92 -6.12 -21.05
C LEU A 532 4.85 -5.37 -20.10
N LEU A 533 5.02 -5.89 -18.90
CA LEU A 533 5.83 -5.28 -17.84
C LEU A 533 7.07 -6.11 -17.55
N SER A 534 8.15 -5.45 -17.15
CA SER A 534 9.34 -6.06 -16.57
C SER A 534 9.84 -5.22 -15.40
N ASP A 535 10.07 -5.83 -14.24
CA ASP A 535 10.54 -5.15 -13.02
C ASP A 535 9.75 -3.87 -12.64
N LYS A 536 8.43 -3.87 -12.92
CA LYS A 536 7.48 -2.75 -12.70
C LYS A 536 7.56 -1.60 -13.72
N GLU A 537 8.40 -1.70 -14.75
CA GLU A 537 8.40 -0.80 -15.90
C GLU A 537 7.55 -1.38 -17.05
N THR A 538 6.78 -0.53 -17.73
CA THR A 538 6.02 -0.94 -18.91
C THR A 538 6.92 -0.93 -20.14
N LEU A 539 7.12 -2.09 -20.75
CA LEU A 539 7.93 -2.26 -21.97
C LEU A 539 7.15 -1.95 -23.24
N ALA A 540 5.89 -2.38 -23.28
CA ALA A 540 4.98 -2.14 -24.38
C ALA A 540 3.55 -1.98 -23.88
N ARG A 541 2.77 -1.17 -24.59
CA ARG A 541 1.35 -0.95 -24.35
C ARG A 541 0.57 -1.12 -25.64
N GLY A 542 -0.61 -1.67 -25.52
CA GLY A 542 -1.63 -1.75 -26.55
C GLY A 542 -3.00 -1.57 -25.93
N TYR A 543 -4.01 -1.48 -26.78
CA TYR A 543 -5.38 -1.24 -26.36
C TYR A 543 -6.34 -2.12 -27.14
N VAL A 544 -7.32 -2.69 -26.45
CA VAL A 544 -8.54 -3.18 -27.06
C VAL A 544 -9.54 -2.04 -27.02
N LYS A 545 -9.95 -1.57 -28.19
CA LYS A 545 -10.93 -0.49 -28.35
C LYS A 545 -12.30 -1.10 -28.61
N LEU A 546 -13.23 -0.85 -27.70
CA LEU A 546 -14.63 -1.21 -27.86
C LEU A 546 -15.41 0.03 -28.28
N THR A 547 -15.97 0.02 -29.49
CA THR A 547 -16.93 1.02 -29.95
C THR A 547 -18.34 0.53 -29.65
N VAL A 548 -19.09 1.33 -28.90
CA VAL A 548 -20.46 0.99 -28.47
C VAL A 548 -21.45 1.59 -29.46
N GLY A 549 -22.21 0.74 -30.15
CA GLY A 549 -23.12 1.16 -31.20
C GLY A 549 -24.24 2.08 -30.71
N TYR A 550 -24.64 3.01 -31.56
CA TYR A 550 -25.81 3.88 -31.37
C TYR A 550 -26.48 4.22 -32.71
N LEU A 551 -27.72 4.64 -32.64
CA LEU A 551 -28.46 5.16 -33.79
C LEU A 551 -29.40 6.29 -33.35
N ASP A 552 -29.17 7.47 -33.90
CA ASP A 552 -29.98 8.67 -33.69
C ASP A 552 -30.97 8.89 -34.83
N PHE A 553 -32.12 9.47 -34.49
CA PHE A 553 -33.18 9.81 -35.43
C PHE A 553 -33.32 11.33 -35.59
N ASP A 554 -33.59 11.78 -36.81
CA ASP A 554 -33.96 13.16 -37.11
C ASP A 554 -35.41 13.49 -36.69
N GLU A 555 -35.79 14.77 -36.81
CA GLU A 555 -37.14 15.25 -36.45
C GLU A 555 -38.27 14.60 -37.26
N ASP A 556 -37.96 13.99 -38.42
CA ASP A 556 -38.90 13.29 -39.29
C ASP A 556 -38.94 11.77 -39.00
N GLY A 557 -38.17 11.29 -38.03
CA GLY A 557 -38.06 9.87 -37.65
C GLY A 557 -37.20 9.04 -38.60
N GLY A 558 -36.38 9.68 -39.45
CA GLY A 558 -35.36 9.03 -40.26
C GLY A 558 -34.04 8.88 -39.49
N ALA A 559 -33.25 7.86 -39.79
CA ALA A 559 -31.90 7.71 -39.21
C ALA A 559 -31.00 8.89 -39.63
N SER A 560 -30.43 9.61 -38.66
CA SER A 560 -29.59 10.79 -38.87
C SER A 560 -28.11 10.47 -38.74
N ASP A 561 -27.73 9.76 -37.68
CA ASP A 561 -26.36 9.45 -37.31
C ASP A 561 -26.31 8.12 -36.56
N GLY A 562 -25.19 7.43 -36.60
CA GLY A 562 -25.06 6.16 -35.90
C GLY A 562 -23.74 5.47 -36.20
N ILE A 563 -23.36 4.59 -35.27
CA ILE A 563 -22.18 3.76 -35.35
C ILE A 563 -22.56 2.32 -35.01
N GLU A 564 -21.96 1.37 -35.71
CA GLU A 564 -22.09 -0.05 -35.37
C GLU A 564 -21.12 -0.42 -34.26
N ASP A 565 -21.40 -1.52 -33.56
CA ASP A 565 -20.43 -2.08 -32.61
C ASP A 565 -19.15 -2.52 -33.33
N SER A 566 -17.99 -2.13 -32.81
CA SER A 566 -16.70 -2.68 -33.24
C SER A 566 -15.81 -3.01 -32.06
N ILE A 567 -14.95 -4.00 -32.24
CA ILE A 567 -13.83 -4.28 -31.35
C ILE A 567 -12.58 -4.23 -32.20
N ASP A 568 -11.71 -3.27 -31.92
CA ASP A 568 -10.47 -3.04 -32.64
C ASP A 568 -9.28 -3.32 -31.71
N TYR A 569 -8.35 -4.16 -32.15
CA TYR A 569 -7.22 -4.62 -31.36
C TYR A 569 -5.94 -3.88 -31.79
N GLU A 570 -5.52 -2.87 -31.03
CA GLU A 570 -4.31 -2.09 -31.26
C GLU A 570 -3.18 -2.55 -30.31
N VAL A 571 -2.67 -3.76 -30.55
CA VAL A 571 -1.72 -4.45 -29.66
C VAL A 571 -0.40 -4.85 -30.33
N ASP A 572 -0.12 -4.28 -31.50
CA ASP A 572 1.07 -4.63 -32.30
C ASP A 572 2.37 -4.44 -31.51
N ASP A 573 2.50 -3.36 -30.75
CA ASP A 573 3.70 -3.09 -29.93
C ASP A 573 3.92 -4.17 -28.85
N VAL A 574 2.83 -4.68 -28.24
CA VAL A 574 2.90 -5.75 -27.24
C VAL A 574 3.28 -7.07 -27.91
N LEU A 575 2.70 -7.38 -29.08
CA LEU A 575 3.02 -8.58 -29.85
C LEU A 575 4.47 -8.57 -30.34
N ASP A 576 4.98 -7.42 -30.76
CA ASP A 576 6.37 -7.29 -31.21
C ASP A 576 7.34 -7.42 -30.02
N ALA A 577 7.04 -6.82 -28.87
CA ALA A 577 7.83 -7.03 -27.66
C ALA A 577 7.84 -8.50 -27.18
N LEU A 578 6.72 -9.19 -27.27
CA LEU A 578 6.64 -10.64 -26.98
C LEU A 578 7.46 -11.47 -27.99
N LYS A 579 7.41 -11.13 -29.28
CA LYS A 579 8.23 -11.80 -30.31
C LYS A 579 9.72 -11.61 -30.05
N ASP A 580 10.14 -10.40 -29.69
CA ASP A 580 11.54 -10.10 -29.38
C ASP A 580 12.01 -10.93 -28.18
N LEU A 581 11.20 -10.98 -27.11
CA LEU A 581 11.47 -11.81 -25.93
C LEU A 581 11.62 -13.30 -26.28
N ILE A 582 10.74 -13.85 -27.11
CA ILE A 582 10.80 -15.25 -27.54
C ILE A 582 12.00 -15.50 -28.46
N SER A 583 12.35 -14.53 -29.31
CA SER A 583 13.53 -14.62 -30.18
C SER A 583 14.82 -14.67 -29.36
N ASP A 584 14.93 -13.81 -28.34
CA ASP A 584 16.09 -13.78 -27.44
C ASP A 584 16.23 -15.10 -26.67
N LEU A 585 15.13 -15.64 -26.16
CA LEU A 585 15.10 -16.95 -25.50
C LEU A 585 15.54 -18.09 -26.41
N LYS A 586 15.15 -18.04 -27.69
CA LYS A 586 15.51 -19.03 -28.68
C LYS A 586 17.00 -18.98 -29.03
N GLU A 587 17.56 -17.78 -29.16
CA GLU A 587 18.99 -17.60 -29.40
C GLU A 587 19.81 -18.13 -28.21
N GLU A 588 19.39 -17.81 -26.99
CA GLU A 588 20.01 -18.32 -25.77
C GLU A 588 19.94 -19.85 -25.69
N LEU A 589 18.77 -20.45 -26.00
CA LEU A 589 18.61 -21.91 -26.01
C LEU A 589 19.61 -22.58 -26.97
N VAL A 590 19.76 -22.05 -28.19
CA VAL A 590 20.70 -22.59 -29.18
C VAL A 590 22.14 -22.50 -28.66
N ASN A 591 22.52 -21.35 -28.09
CA ASN A 591 23.86 -21.15 -27.53
C ASN A 591 24.13 -22.13 -26.37
N GLU A 592 23.15 -22.36 -25.49
CA GLU A 592 23.27 -23.29 -24.38
C GLU A 592 23.30 -24.76 -24.85
N GLN A 593 22.55 -25.12 -25.88
CA GLN A 593 22.64 -26.45 -26.50
C GLN A 593 24.00 -26.70 -27.12
N GLU A 594 24.58 -25.74 -27.85
CA GLU A 594 25.93 -25.85 -28.39
C GLU A 594 26.98 -26.01 -27.28
N LEU A 595 26.85 -25.23 -26.21
CA LEU A 595 27.72 -25.28 -25.04
C LEU A 595 27.65 -26.64 -24.33
N ALA A 596 26.45 -27.11 -24.00
CA ALA A 596 26.25 -28.39 -23.33
C ALA A 596 26.84 -29.55 -24.14
N ASN A 597 26.59 -29.58 -25.45
CA ASN A 597 27.17 -30.58 -26.35
C ASN A 597 28.71 -30.50 -26.41
N SER A 598 29.29 -29.30 -26.36
CA SER A 598 30.75 -29.15 -26.33
C SER A 598 31.34 -29.71 -25.03
N ILE A 599 30.72 -29.41 -23.88
CA ILE A 599 31.13 -29.92 -22.57
C ILE A 599 31.02 -31.44 -22.52
N GLU A 600 29.91 -32.01 -23.00
CA GLU A 600 29.71 -33.46 -23.06
C GLU A 600 30.80 -34.14 -23.91
N ASN A 601 31.20 -33.52 -25.03
CA ASN A 601 32.30 -34.01 -25.86
C ASN A 601 33.67 -33.91 -25.16
N CYS A 602 33.88 -32.88 -24.33
CA CYS A 602 35.10 -32.75 -23.52
C CYS A 602 35.19 -33.84 -22.45
N LEU A 603 34.06 -34.24 -21.84
CA LEU A 603 34.00 -35.33 -20.86
C LEU A 603 34.27 -36.71 -21.46
N LYS A 604 34.04 -36.88 -22.77
CA LYS A 604 34.25 -38.15 -23.50
C LYS A 604 35.67 -38.33 -24.05
N GLN A 605 36.51 -37.29 -24.03
CA GLN A 605 37.91 -37.30 -24.50
C GLN A 605 38.86 -37.70 -23.38
#